data_AF-A0A0M3T3J5-F1
#
_entry.id   AF-A0A0M3T3J5-F1
#
_cell.length_a   1.000
_cell.length_b   1.000
_cell.length_c   1.000
_cell.angle_alpha   90.00
_cell.angle_beta   90.00
_cell.angle_gamma   90.00
#
_symmetry.space_group_name_H-M   'P 1'
#
loop_
_entity.id
_entity.type
_entity.pdbx_description
1 polymer ?
#
loop_
_entity_poly.entity_id
_entity_poly.type
_entity_poly.pdbx_seq_one_letter_code
_entity_poly.pdbx_strand_id
1 'polypeptide(L)'
;MQLEAAERKARDRLAFQANRNERETEVLRTRLRDLASINVDIACEVPELKAQITELQLENARLIHSQRADFQELMQIAGRLLELSSRLGLPLDKATNEIFQRRGWRTSTLVPEQ
;
A
#
# COMPACT_ATOMS: atom_id res chain seq x y z
N MET A 1 -23.78 -10.94 -72.40
CA MET A 1 -24.73 -11.54 -71.44
C MET A 1 -24.07 -12.34 -70.31
N GLN A 2 -23.41 -13.50 -70.53
CA GLN A 2 -22.81 -14.27 -69.41
C GLN A 2 -21.63 -13.57 -68.73
N LEU A 3 -20.80 -12.87 -69.51
CA LEU A 3 -19.61 -12.15 -69.00
C LEU A 3 -20.01 -10.92 -68.16
N GLU A 4 -21.01 -10.16 -68.60
CA GLU A 4 -21.58 -9.03 -67.85
C GLU A 4 -22.25 -9.47 -66.54
N ALA A 5 -22.92 -10.63 -66.53
CA ALA A 5 -23.51 -11.19 -65.32
C ALA A 5 -22.43 -11.62 -64.30
N ALA A 6 -21.32 -12.20 -64.78
CA ALA A 6 -20.19 -12.57 -63.94
C ALA A 6 -19.47 -11.32 -63.37
N GLU A 7 -19.28 -10.29 -64.19
CA GLU A 7 -18.69 -9.01 -63.77
C GLU A 7 -19.55 -8.30 -62.72
N ARG A 8 -20.88 -8.27 -62.92
CA ARG A 8 -21.81 -7.72 -61.94
C ARG A 8 -21.76 -8.47 -60.61
N LYS A 9 -21.75 -9.80 -60.64
CA LYS A 9 -21.63 -10.64 -59.44
C LYS A 9 -20.29 -10.44 -58.72
N ALA A 10 -19.20 -10.23 -59.46
CA ALA A 10 -17.89 -9.92 -58.88
C ALA A 10 -17.89 -8.54 -58.21
N ARG A 11 -18.48 -7.52 -58.85
CA ARG A 11 -18.66 -6.18 -58.26
C ARG A 11 -19.48 -6.21 -56.98
N ASP A 12 -20.61 -6.92 -56.98
CA ASP A 12 -21.48 -7.03 -55.80
C ASP A 12 -20.76 -7.72 -54.62
N ARG A 13 -19.95 -8.75 -54.90
CA ARG A 13 -19.11 -9.42 -53.88
C ARG A 13 -18.05 -8.50 -53.31
N LEU A 14 -17.36 -7.74 -54.16
CA LEU A 14 -16.35 -6.78 -53.74
C LEU A 14 -16.98 -5.66 -52.90
N ALA A 15 -18.12 -5.13 -53.32
CA ALA A 15 -18.86 -4.11 -52.56
C ALA A 15 -19.31 -4.63 -51.19
N PHE A 16 -19.79 -5.87 -51.12
CA PHE A 16 -20.14 -6.51 -49.85
C PHE A 16 -18.93 -6.67 -48.92
N GLN A 17 -17.79 -7.14 -49.45
CA GLN A 17 -16.56 -7.28 -48.67
C GLN A 17 -16.01 -5.93 -48.21
N ALA A 18 -16.03 -4.91 -49.07
CA ALA A 18 -15.62 -3.55 -48.71
C ALA A 18 -16.47 -2.98 -47.57
N ASN A 19 -17.79 -3.09 -47.66
CA ASN A 19 -18.71 -2.64 -46.60
C ASN A 19 -18.51 -3.41 -45.29
N ARG A 20 -18.23 -4.70 -45.36
CA ARG A 20 -17.93 -5.51 -44.17
C ARG A 20 -16.64 -5.04 -43.52
N ASN A 21 -15.57 -4.89 -44.30
CA ASN A 21 -14.28 -4.44 -43.79
C ASN A 21 -14.39 -3.04 -43.20
N GLU A 22 -15.13 -2.13 -43.84
CA GLU A 22 -15.36 -0.78 -43.32
C GLU A 22 -16.03 -0.80 -41.94
N ARG A 23 -17.08 -1.61 -41.76
CA ARG A 23 -17.73 -1.79 -40.45
C ARG A 23 -16.79 -2.37 -39.41
N GLU A 24 -16.02 -3.40 -39.77
CA GLU A 24 -15.03 -3.99 -38.87
C GLU A 24 -13.96 -2.96 -38.47
N THR A 25 -13.48 -2.14 -39.42
CA THR A 25 -12.53 -1.07 -39.12
C THR A 25 -13.11 0.00 -38.21
N GLU A 26 -14.38 0.36 -38.35
CA GLU A 26 -15.00 1.37 -37.47
C GLU A 26 -15.19 0.85 -36.05
N VAL A 27 -15.58 -0.42 -35.89
CA VAL A 27 -15.64 -1.07 -34.57
C VAL A 27 -14.27 -1.07 -33.90
N LEU A 28 -13.22 -1.44 -34.64
CA LEU A 28 -11.86 -1.44 -34.11
C LEU A 28 -11.37 -0.03 -33.75
N ARG A 29 -11.70 0.99 -34.55
CA ARG A 29 -11.36 2.39 -34.24
C ARG A 29 -12.03 2.87 -32.96
N THR A 30 -13.31 2.59 -32.78
CA THR A 30 -14.02 2.95 -31.55
C THR A 30 -13.40 2.28 -30.35
N ARG A 31 -13.14 0.96 -30.43
CA ARG A 31 -12.47 0.24 -29.35
C ARG A 31 -11.07 0.78 -29.05
N LEU A 32 -10.32 1.19 -30.08
CA LEU A 32 -9.00 1.80 -29.89
C LEU A 32 -9.10 3.16 -29.18
N ARG A 33 -10.10 3.98 -29.49
CA ARG A 33 -10.35 5.24 -28.78
C ARG A 33 -10.71 5.01 -27.32
N ASP A 34 -11.58 4.03 -27.04
CA ASP A 34 -11.98 3.69 -25.66
C ASP A 34 -10.77 3.23 -24.83
N LEU A 35 -9.96 2.33 -25.40
CA LEU A 35 -8.74 1.85 -24.74
C LEU A 35 -7.70 2.96 -24.57
N ALA A 36 -7.61 3.90 -25.52
CA ALA A 36 -6.73 5.05 -25.39
C ALA A 36 -7.17 5.97 -24.25
N SER A 37 -8.48 6.19 -24.08
CA SER A 37 -9.03 6.97 -22.96
C SER A 37 -8.68 6.32 -21.62
N ILE A 38 -8.95 5.02 -21.47
CA ILE A 38 -8.63 4.27 -20.25
C ILE A 38 -7.13 4.33 -19.95
N ASN A 39 -6.27 4.22 -20.96
CA ASN A 39 -4.82 4.32 -20.76
C ASN A 39 -4.39 5.70 -20.27
N VAL A 40 -5.03 6.78 -20.74
CA VAL A 40 -4.75 8.14 -20.26
C VAL A 40 -5.19 8.27 -18.80
N ASP A 41 -6.38 7.79 -18.46
CA ASP A 41 -6.89 7.84 -17.08
C ASP A 41 -5.94 7.11 -16.11
N ILE A 42 -5.54 5.89 -16.46
CA ILE A 42 -4.57 5.10 -15.68
C ILE A 42 -3.21 5.82 -15.59
N ALA A 43 -2.74 6.43 -16.69
CA ALA A 43 -1.47 7.14 -16.70
C ALA A 43 -1.48 8.38 -15.79
N CYS A 44 -2.65 8.98 -15.53
CA CYS A 44 -2.84 10.06 -14.58
C CYS A 44 -2.94 9.55 -13.13
N GLU A 45 -3.65 8.45 -12.88
CA GLU A 45 -3.83 7.91 -11.52
C GLU A 45 -2.53 7.32 -10.93
N VAL A 46 -1.70 6.66 -11.76
CA VAL A 46 -0.48 5.98 -11.27
C VAL A 46 0.50 6.94 -10.57
N PRO A 47 0.85 8.12 -11.13
CA PRO A 47 1.66 9.11 -10.45
C PRO A 47 1.07 9.60 -9.12
N GLU A 48 -0.25 9.83 -9.07
CA GLU A 48 -0.93 10.29 -7.86
C GLU A 48 -0.83 9.25 -6.73
N LEU A 49 -1.10 7.98 -7.05
CA LEU A 49 -0.95 6.88 -6.10
C LEU A 49 0.49 6.70 -5.64
N LYS A 50 1.48 6.87 -6.53
CA LYS A 50 2.90 6.84 -6.16
C LYS A 50 3.28 7.99 -5.22
N ALA A 51 2.72 9.17 -5.43
CA ALA A 51 2.95 10.32 -4.55
C ALA A 51 2.36 10.04 -3.15
N GLN A 52 1.12 9.55 -3.08
CA GLN A 52 0.47 9.18 -1.81
C GLN A 52 1.24 8.09 -1.05
N ILE A 53 1.70 7.05 -1.74
CA ILE A 53 2.52 5.99 -1.12
C ILE A 53 3.81 6.60 -0.53
N THR A 54 4.45 7.50 -1.26
CA THR A 54 5.69 8.15 -0.81
C THR A 54 5.44 9.00 0.44
N GLU A 55 4.35 9.77 0.45
CA GLU A 55 3.95 10.59 1.59
C GLU A 55 3.67 9.73 2.83
N LEU A 56 2.89 8.66 2.68
CA LEU A 56 2.59 7.71 3.76
C LEU A 56 3.85 7.00 4.28
N GLN A 57 4.82 6.71 3.41
CA GLN A 57 6.10 6.13 3.84
C GLN A 57 6.92 7.11 4.67
N LEU A 58 6.96 8.39 4.28
CA LEU A 58 7.65 9.45 5.03
C LEU A 58 6.99 9.69 6.38
N GLU A 59 5.65 9.73 6.43
CA GLU A 59 4.92 9.89 7.68
C GLU A 59 5.15 8.70 8.62
N ASN A 60 5.08 7.46 8.12
CA ASN A 60 5.40 6.27 8.90
C ASN A 60 6.83 6.31 9.45
N ALA A 61 7.82 6.68 8.62
CA ALA A 61 9.20 6.80 9.06
C ALA A 61 9.34 7.84 10.18
N ARG A 62 8.66 8.98 10.06
CA ARG A 62 8.64 10.04 11.09
C ARG A 62 8.00 9.54 12.39
N LEU A 63 6.86 8.86 12.31
CA LEU A 63 6.16 8.33 13.48
C LEU A 63 6.99 7.27 14.20
N ILE A 64 7.58 6.32 13.46
CA ILE A 64 8.44 5.29 14.03
C ILE A 64 9.66 5.92 14.72
N HIS A 65 10.27 6.93 14.09
CA HIS A 65 11.41 7.62 14.69
C HIS A 65 11.03 8.32 16.00
N SER A 66 9.92 9.07 16.01
CA SER A 66 9.41 9.74 17.21
C SER A 66 9.08 8.74 18.32
N GLN A 67 8.29 7.71 18.02
CA GLN A 67 7.91 6.70 19.00
C GLN A 67 9.12 5.95 19.58
N ARG A 68 10.16 5.73 18.77
CA ARG A 68 11.40 5.11 19.25
C ARG A 68 12.15 6.00 20.23
N ALA A 69 12.18 7.32 19.98
CA ALA A 69 12.77 8.28 20.91
C ALA A 69 11.99 8.30 22.24
N ASP A 70 10.66 8.44 22.16
CA ASP A 70 9.78 8.43 23.35
C ASP A 70 9.93 7.13 24.15
N PHE A 71 9.98 5.98 23.47
CA PHE A 71 10.19 4.69 24.11
C PHE A 71 11.55 4.61 24.82
N GLN A 72 12.62 5.15 24.21
CA GLN A 72 13.94 5.18 24.83
C GLN A 72 13.96 6.08 26.08
N GLU A 73 13.31 7.24 26.03
CA GLU A 73 13.20 8.13 27.19
C GLU A 73 12.42 7.47 28.33
N LEU A 74 11.26 6.86 28.04
CA LEU A 74 10.48 6.13 29.02
C LEU A 74 11.27 4.97 29.64
N MET A 75 12.05 4.25 28.83
CA MET A 75 12.94 3.20 29.35
C MET A 75 14.04 3.77 30.26
N GLN A 76 14.61 4.93 29.96
CA GLN A 76 15.58 5.55 30.86
C GLN A 76 14.95 6.00 32.18
N ILE A 77 13.77 6.62 32.12
CA ILE A 77 13.02 7.05 33.30
C ILE A 77 12.68 5.84 34.17
N ALA A 78 12.14 4.79 33.58
CA ALA A 78 11.77 3.59 34.30
C ALA A 78 12.98 2.92 34.97
N GLY A 79 14.16 2.97 34.33
CA GLY A 79 15.40 2.42 34.87
C GLY A 79 15.88 3.20 36.10
N ARG A 80 15.80 4.53 36.03
CA ARG A 80 16.10 5.41 37.18
C ARG A 80 15.13 5.18 38.32
N LEU A 81 13.83 5.01 38.02
CA LEU A 81 12.82 4.71 39.04
C LEU A 81 13.09 3.36 39.71
N LEU A 82 13.48 2.34 38.95
CA LEU A 82 13.87 1.04 39.49
C LEU A 82 15.12 1.14 40.39
N GLU A 83 16.12 1.91 39.97
CA GLU A 83 17.32 2.14 40.78
C GLU A 83 16.98 2.87 42.10
N LEU A 84 16.12 3.89 42.03
CA LEU A 84 15.65 4.62 43.20
C LEU A 84 14.85 3.72 44.14
N SER A 85 13.92 2.91 43.62
CA SER A 85 13.13 1.99 44.45
C SER A 85 14.05 0.97 45.15
N SER A 86 15.04 0.44 44.43
CA SER A 86 16.03 -0.46 45.01
C SER A 86 16.87 0.20 46.12
N ARG A 87 17.33 1.44 45.92
CA ARG A 87 18.10 2.19 46.93
C ARG A 87 17.29 2.54 48.17
N LEU A 88 16.00 2.84 47.99
CA LEU A 88 15.09 3.16 49.08
C LEU A 88 14.49 1.91 49.75
N GLY A 89 14.80 0.71 49.25
CA GLY A 89 14.21 -0.54 49.74
C GLY A 89 12.70 -0.63 49.51
N LEU A 90 12.17 0.14 48.55
CA LEU A 90 10.74 0.13 48.23
C LEU A 90 10.43 -1.06 47.32
N PRO A 91 9.49 -1.94 47.72
CA PRO A 91 9.10 -3.06 46.88
C PRO A 91 8.37 -2.55 45.64
N LEU A 92 8.59 -3.22 44.51
CA LEU A 92 7.79 -3.01 43.31
C LEU A 92 6.47 -3.75 43.45
N ASP A 93 5.39 -3.14 42.99
CA ASP A 93 4.13 -3.85 42.83
C ASP A 93 4.26 -4.95 41.76
N LYS A 94 3.37 -5.94 41.84
CA LYS A 94 3.39 -7.13 40.96
C LYS A 94 3.36 -6.77 39.47
N ALA A 95 2.54 -5.79 39.07
CA ALA A 95 2.38 -5.44 37.66
C ALA A 95 3.64 -4.76 37.11
N THR A 96 4.21 -3.82 37.86
CA THR A 96 5.48 -3.16 37.49
C THR A 96 6.63 -4.18 37.41
N ASN A 97 6.67 -5.11 38.37
CA ASN A 97 7.65 -6.18 38.38
C ASN A 97 7.57 -7.08 37.14
N GLU A 98 6.37 -7.53 36.76
CA GLU A 98 6.13 -8.32 35.55
C GLU A 98 6.48 -7.55 34.27
N ILE A 99 6.24 -6.24 34.22
CA ILE A 99 6.63 -5.40 33.09
C ILE A 99 8.16 -5.38 32.96
N PHE A 100 8.89 -5.11 34.05
CA PHE A 100 10.35 -5.06 34.03
C PHE A 100 10.99 -6.40 33.70
N GLN A 101 10.48 -7.51 34.24
CA GLN A 101 10.96 -8.85 33.91
C GLN A 101 10.75 -9.19 32.43
N ARG A 102 9.59 -8.89 31.85
CA ARG A 102 9.34 -9.06 30.40
C ARG A 102 10.28 -8.22 29.53
N ARG A 103 10.80 -7.11 30.07
CA ARG A 103 11.80 -6.25 29.42
C ARG A 103 13.24 -6.66 29.74
N GLY A 104 13.45 -7.78 30.44
CA GLY A 104 14.75 -8.36 30.75
C GLY A 104 15.46 -7.72 31.95
N TRP A 105 14.75 -6.90 32.73
CA TRP A 105 15.33 -6.23 33.89
C TRP A 105 15.24 -7.11 35.14
N ARG A 106 16.36 -7.25 35.84
CA ARG A 106 16.42 -7.99 37.10
C ARG A 106 15.92 -7.11 38.24
N THR A 107 14.70 -7.36 38.68
CA THR A 107 14.11 -6.74 39.85
C THR A 107 14.40 -7.63 41.06
N SER A 108 15.20 -7.15 42.02
CA SER A 108 15.37 -7.84 43.29
C SER A 108 14.15 -7.53 44.16
N THR A 109 13.18 -8.44 44.17
CA THR A 109 12.07 -8.39 45.12
C THR A 109 12.61 -8.77 46.50
N LEU A 110 13.10 -7.79 47.25
CA LEU A 110 13.10 -7.88 48.71
C LEU A 110 11.65 -7.67 49.20
N VAL A 111 10.75 -8.56 48.79
CA VAL A 111 9.42 -8.69 49.40
C VAL A 111 9.54 -9.91 50.29
N PRO A 112 9.51 -9.78 51.63
CA PRO A 112 9.32 -10.92 52.50
C PRO A 112 7.95 -11.49 52.16
N GLU A 113 7.88 -12.76 51.76
CA GLU A 113 6.61 -13.47 51.68
C GLU A 113 6.00 -13.46 53.10
N GLN A 114 4.85 -12.80 53.25
CA GLN A 114 3.99 -12.87 54.43
C GLN A 114 2.66 -13.51 54.02
#